data_AF-A0A7J3EM51-F1
#
_entry.id   AF-A0A7J3EM51-F1
#
_cell.length_a   1.000
_cell.length_b   1.000
_cell.length_c   1.000
_cell.angle_alpha   90.00
_cell.angle_beta   90.00
_cell.angle_gamma   90.00
#
_symmetry.space_group_name_H-M   'P 1'
#
loop_
_entity.id
_entity.type
_entity.pdbx_description
1 polymer ?
#
loop_
_entity_poly.entity_id
_entity_poly.type
_entity_poly.pdbx_seq_one_letter_code
_entity_poly.pdbx_strand_id
1 'polypeptide(L)'
;MTHLDDVIEWLRTYSSSFINARKISRKFNVNSKVAAHILKQLKIKGYIALYRRRRGRFNIYKVNKNKLNGKAGNSGRFATVARSK
;
A
#
# COMPACT_ATOMS: atom_id res chain seq x y z
N MET A 1 9.23 0.59 -18.06
CA MET A 1 8.16 1.20 -17.24
C MET A 1 7.73 0.16 -16.22
N THR A 2 7.56 0.52 -14.94
CA THR A 2 6.97 -0.41 -13.96
C THR A 2 5.46 -0.30 -14.05
N HIS A 3 4.80 -1.40 -14.41
CA HIS A 3 3.35 -1.44 -14.48
C HIS A 3 2.77 -1.69 -13.10
N LEU A 4 1.55 -1.20 -12.87
CA LEU A 4 0.87 -1.35 -11.58
C LEU A 4 0.70 -2.83 -11.20
N ASP A 5 0.50 -3.69 -12.20
CA ASP A 5 0.29 -5.13 -12.02
C ASP A 5 1.55 -5.84 -11.51
N ASP A 6 2.75 -5.43 -11.97
CA ASP A 6 4.03 -5.93 -11.45
C ASP A 6 4.15 -5.68 -9.94
N VAL A 7 3.68 -4.51 -9.49
CA VAL A 7 3.72 -4.12 -8.08
C VAL A 7 2.70 -4.89 -7.27
N ILE A 8 1.52 -5.17 -7.83
CA ILE A 8 0.49 -6.00 -7.20
C ILE A 8 1.01 -7.43 -7.03
N GLU A 9 1.65 -7.99 -8.06
CA GLU A 9 2.19 -9.35 -8.02
C GLU A 9 3.30 -9.47 -6.97
N TRP A 10 4.23 -8.52 -6.94
CA TRP A 10 5.23 -8.47 -5.88
C TRP A 10 4.60 -8.32 -4.49
N LEU A 11 3.54 -7.52 -4.35
CA LEU A 11 2.85 -7.36 -3.08
C LEU A 11 2.19 -8.64 -2.57
N ARG A 12 1.86 -9.61 -3.44
CA ARG A 12 1.36 -10.93 -3.02
C ARG A 12 2.41 -11.69 -2.24
N THR A 13 3.63 -11.76 -2.77
CA THR A 13 4.79 -12.47 -2.15
C THR A 13 5.51 -11.66 -1.08
N TYR A 14 5.23 -10.36 -0.96
CA TYR A 14 5.89 -9.47 -0.01
C TYR A 14 5.62 -9.84 1.45
N SER A 15 6.65 -10.20 2.22
CA SER A 15 6.51 -10.73 3.60
C SER A 15 6.03 -9.70 4.62
N SER A 16 6.33 -8.40 4.43
CA SER A 16 5.99 -7.36 5.40
C SER A 16 4.58 -6.80 5.18
N SER A 17 3.89 -6.47 6.27
CA SER A 17 2.59 -5.80 6.20
C SER A 17 2.68 -4.32 5.81
N PHE A 18 3.88 -3.71 5.82
CA PHE A 18 4.05 -2.26 5.65
C PHE A 18 4.95 -1.89 4.48
N ILE A 19 4.50 -0.90 3.72
CA ILE A 19 5.20 -0.39 2.55
C ILE A 19 5.25 1.13 2.50
N ASN A 20 6.22 1.67 1.77
CA ASN A 20 6.39 3.10 1.49
C ASN A 20 7.07 3.28 0.13
N ALA A 21 7.18 4.54 -0.34
CA ALA A 21 7.71 4.82 -1.67
C ALA A 21 9.19 4.42 -1.82
N ARG A 22 10.01 4.48 -0.75
CA ARG A 22 11.41 4.02 -0.79
C ARG A 22 11.51 2.53 -1.11
N LYS A 23 10.64 1.70 -0.53
CA LYS A 23 10.65 0.25 -0.76
C LYS A 23 10.29 -0.09 -2.20
N ILE A 24 9.27 0.55 -2.77
CA ILE A 24 8.91 0.38 -4.19
C ILE A 24 10.02 0.89 -5.10
N SER A 25 10.53 2.09 -4.84
CA SER A 25 11.62 2.70 -5.60
C SER A 25 12.84 1.78 -5.69
N ARG A 26 13.26 1.20 -4.57
CA ARG A 26 14.38 0.24 -4.53
C ARG A 26 14.08 -1.07 -5.24
N LYS A 27 12.86 -1.62 -5.07
CA LYS A 27 12.50 -2.91 -5.66
C LYS A 27 12.41 -2.85 -7.19
N PHE A 28 11.88 -1.77 -7.73
CA PHE A 28 11.61 -1.62 -9.16
C PHE A 28 12.57 -0.68 -9.88
N ASN A 29 13.60 -0.19 -9.20
CA ASN A 29 14.56 0.78 -9.71
C ASN A 29 13.88 2.02 -10.34
N VAL A 30 12.85 2.54 -9.68
CA VAL A 30 12.12 3.73 -10.13
C VAL A 30 12.36 4.90 -9.20
N ASN A 31 12.21 6.13 -9.70
CA ASN A 31 12.31 7.30 -8.85
C ASN A 31 11.16 7.36 -7.81
N SER A 32 11.39 8.14 -6.75
CA SER A 32 10.46 8.24 -5.62
C SER A 32 9.12 8.87 -5.98
N LYS A 33 9.07 9.74 -7.01
CA LYS A 33 7.85 10.38 -7.51
C LYS A 33 6.93 9.37 -8.20
N VAL A 34 7.49 8.51 -9.05
CA VAL A 34 6.80 7.38 -9.69
C VAL A 34 6.33 6.38 -8.64
N ALA A 35 7.17 6.01 -7.68
CA ALA A 35 6.78 5.14 -6.57
C ALA A 35 5.61 5.71 -5.74
N ALA A 36 5.60 7.02 -5.49
CA ALA A 36 4.50 7.69 -4.81
C ALA A 36 3.21 7.69 -5.66
N HIS A 37 3.31 7.86 -6.98
CA HIS A 37 2.18 7.73 -7.90
C HIS A 37 1.59 6.31 -7.85
N ILE A 38 2.43 5.27 -7.91
CA ILE A 38 2.02 3.87 -7.78
C ILE A 38 1.27 3.63 -6.45
N LEU A 39 1.79 4.14 -5.32
CA LEU A 39 1.10 4.03 -4.03
C LEU A 39 -0.27 4.72 -4.03
N LYS A 40 -0.40 5.86 -4.71
CA LYS A 40 -1.69 6.53 -4.88
C LYS A 40 -2.69 5.62 -5.60
N GLN A 41 -2.26 4.99 -6.70
CA GLN A 41 -3.10 4.06 -7.46
C GLN A 41 -3.48 2.81 -6.64
N LEU A 42 -2.51 2.19 -5.95
CA LEU A 42 -2.76 1.05 -5.08
C LEU A 42 -3.74 1.37 -3.95
N LYS A 43 -3.66 2.58 -3.38
CA LYS A 43 -4.59 3.04 -2.35
C LYS A 43 -6.00 3.18 -2.91
N ILE A 44 -6.16 3.82 -4.08
CA ILE A 44 -7.46 4.00 -4.74
C ILE A 44 -8.11 2.63 -5.01
N LYS A 45 -7.32 1.64 -5.48
CA LYS A 45 -7.81 0.28 -5.74
C LYS A 45 -8.01 -0.59 -4.48
N GLY A 46 -7.68 -0.07 -3.28
CA GLY A 46 -7.88 -0.78 -2.01
C GLY A 46 -6.85 -1.87 -1.68
N TYR A 47 -5.76 -1.97 -2.45
CA TYR A 47 -4.67 -2.91 -2.17
C TYR A 47 -3.82 -2.50 -0.96
N ILE A 48 -3.80 -1.20 -0.66
CA ILE A 48 -3.10 -0.66 0.50
C ILE A 48 -3.97 0.41 1.19
N ALA A 49 -3.78 0.58 2.50
CA ALA A 49 -4.39 1.65 3.28
C ALA A 49 -3.30 2.53 3.90
N LEU A 50 -3.56 3.83 4.03
CA LEU A 50 -2.65 4.72 4.75
C LEU A 50 -2.60 4.30 6.22
N TYR A 51 -1.41 3.98 6.73
CA TYR A 51 -1.21 3.59 8.12
C TYR A 51 -0.70 4.77 8.96
N ARG A 52 0.35 5.46 8.48
CA ARG A 52 0.95 6.59 9.20
C ARG A 52 1.44 7.66 8.24
N ARG A 53 0.98 8.90 8.44
CA ARG A 53 1.57 10.08 7.79
C ARG A 53 2.87 10.48 8.46
N ARG A 54 3.85 10.94 7.69
CA ARG A 54 5.14 11.40 8.21
C ARG A 54 5.52 12.73 7.56
N ARG A 55 5.98 13.69 8.37
CA ARG A 55 6.51 14.97 7.88
C ARG A 55 7.94 14.78 7.35
N GLY A 56 8.24 15.33 6.18
CA GLY A 56 9.57 15.29 5.54
C GLY A 56 10.08 13.89 5.18
N ARG A 57 9.25 12.85 5.29
CA ARG A 57 9.60 11.43 5.13
C ARG A 57 8.46 10.69 4.42
N PHE A 58 8.75 9.56 3.80
CA PHE A 58 7.74 8.77 3.11
C PHE A 58 6.63 8.26 4.05
N ASN A 59 5.37 8.45 3.66
CA ASN A 59 4.20 7.88 4.34
C ASN A 59 4.28 6.35 4.36
N ILE A 60 3.73 5.75 5.42
CA ILE A 60 3.68 4.31 5.60
C ILE A 60 2.26 3.84 5.29
N TYR A 61 2.16 2.80 4.48
CA TYR A 61 0.92 2.16 4.09
C TYR A 61 0.92 0.72 4.59
N LYS A 62 -0.25 0.24 5.02
CA LYS A 62 -0.50 -1.17 5.35
C LYS A 62 -1.03 -1.89 4.10
N VAL A 63 -0.47 -3.06 3.82
CA VAL A 63 -0.86 -3.91 2.69
C VAL A 63 -2.10 -4.72 3.05
N ASN A 64 -3.10 -4.74 2.16
CA ASN A 64 -4.31 -5.53 2.32
C ASN A 64 -4.12 -6.91 1.67
N LYS A 65 -3.62 -7.87 2.46
CA LYS A 65 -3.39 -9.25 1.99
C LYS A 65 -4.67 -9.98 1.59
N ASN A 66 -5.81 -9.67 2.21
CA ASN A 66 -7.09 -10.27 1.84
C ASN A 66 -7.47 -9.88 0.41
N LYS A 67 -7.40 -8.58 0.10
CA LYS A 67 -7.70 -8.06 -1.24
C LYS A 67 -6.73 -8.60 -2.31
N LEU A 68 -5.44 -8.71 -1.98
CA LEU A 68 -4.42 -9.21 -2.90
C LEU A 68 -4.60 -10.69 -3.28
N ASN A 69 -5.10 -11.50 -2.34
CA ASN A 69 -5.27 -12.94 -2.51
C ASN A 69 -6.67 -13.31 -3.06
N GLY A 70 -7.45 -12.33 -3.52
CA GLY A 70 -8.79 -12.57 -4.05
C GLY A 70 -9.80 -13.06 -3.00
N LYS A 71 -9.43 -13.09 -1.73
CA LYS A 71 -10.37 -13.41 -0.64
C LYS A 71 -11.26 -12.19 -0.47
N ALA A 72 -12.52 -12.30 -0.87
CA ALA A 72 -13.57 -11.34 -0.61
C ALA A 72 -13.82 -11.25 0.91
N GLY A 73 -12.89 -10.62 1.62
CA GLY A 73 -13.05 -10.30 3.03
C GLY A 73 -13.99 -9.11 3.14
N ASN A 74 -15.18 -9.35 3.69
CA ASN A 74 -16.15 -8.34 4.12
C ASN A 74 -15.53 -6.95 4.35
N SER A 75 -15.91 -6.00 3.50
CA SER A 75 -15.50 -4.59 3.50
C SER A 75 -15.95 -3.79 4.74
N GLY A 76 -16.32 -4.46 5.84
CA GLY A 76 -16.94 -3.87 7.03
C GLY A 76 -16.01 -3.58 8.23
N ARG A 77 -14.70 -3.86 8.18
CA ARG A 77 -13.82 -3.75 9.37
C ARG A 77 -12.70 -2.71 9.29
N PHE A 78 -12.89 -1.64 8.51
CA PHE A 78 -12.07 -0.42 8.63
C PHE A 78 -12.86 0.76 9.21
N ALA A 79 -13.86 0.48 10.05
CA ALA A 79 -14.49 1.52 10.86
C ALA A 79 -13.46 2.08 11.84
N THR A 80 -13.19 3.37 11.67
CA THR A 80 -12.52 4.24 12.61
C THR A 80 -12.98 3.96 14.03
N VAL A 81 -12.04 3.57 14.91
CA VAL A 81 -12.26 3.65 16.36
C VAL A 81 -12.34 5.13 16.70
N ALA A 82 -13.56 5.67 16.66
CA ALA A 82 -13.89 6.91 17.34
C ALA A 82 -13.73 6.63 18.84
N ARG A 83 -12.72 7.24 19.43
CA ARG A 83 -12.42 7.15 20.86
C ARG A 83 -13.39 8.07 21.58
N SER A 84 -14.47 7.53 22.14
CA SER A 84 -15.34 8.30 23.06
C SER A 84 -14.59 8.54 24.37
N LYS A 85 -14.69 9.77 24.87
CA LYS A 85 -14.20 10.23 26.16
C LYS A 85 -15.35 10.22 27.15
#